data_AF-A0A953F2I1-F1
#
_entry.id   AF-A0A953F2I1-F1
#
_cell.length_a   1.000
_cell.length_b   1.000
_cell.length_c   1.000
_cell.angle_alpha   90.00
_cell.angle_beta   90.00
_cell.angle_gamma   90.00
#
_symmetry.space_group_name_H-M   'P 1'
#
loop_
_entity.id
_entity.type
_entity.pdbx_description
1 polymer ?
#
loop_
_entity_poly.entity_id
_entity_poly.type
_entity_poly.pdbx_seq_one_letter_code
_entity_poly.pdbx_strand_id
1 'polypeptide(L)'
;MKRAALLSLAIVFLVTTTAWSQGQPRPAAKPAPRPATPAASAPAKAPAKAPAAAKPAALSADEEAKKQAILGSERFHQARLAFEQWLTVQQIYTPAQIPALKARFRHEIAEMTANQLEQFLNQMEEKLNILMSPEAQDARNWLGHFVSAKVVLPPQEVKQWDILNMSPAQVEQQLQMIESRRGSMRSSSQAFSQMRQNEVAAGRQAIQNQQARSQQLRDQATSRMASAPAPSSYAPKLRQPPPRKGNSYYISPWGGVGVMLNP
;
A
#
# COMPACT_ATOMS: atom_id res chain seq x y z
N MET A 1 11.55 17.52 -45.73
CA MET A 1 10.47 17.34 -44.74
C MET A 1 9.67 16.09 -45.09
N LYS A 2 9.31 15.26 -44.09
CA LYS A 2 8.62 13.95 -44.14
C LYS A 2 9.53 12.70 -44.05
N ARG A 3 9.63 12.15 -42.83
CA ARG A 3 9.78 10.71 -42.52
C ARG A 3 8.97 10.48 -41.23
N ALA A 4 7.73 9.99 -41.34
CA ALA A 4 7.34 8.57 -41.45
C ALA A 4 7.55 7.84 -40.11
N ALA A 5 6.43 7.72 -39.39
CA ALA A 5 6.26 6.89 -38.20
C ALA A 5 6.36 5.41 -38.57
N LEU A 6 7.06 4.62 -37.75
CA LEU A 6 7.00 3.17 -37.78
C LEU A 6 6.84 2.66 -36.35
N LEU A 7 5.62 2.13 -36.11
CA LEU A 7 5.33 1.17 -35.07
C LEU A 7 6.27 -0.04 -35.21
N SER A 8 6.74 -0.58 -34.09
CA SER A 8 6.93 -2.03 -33.97
C SER A 8 6.70 -2.46 -32.52
N LEU A 9 5.63 -3.23 -32.40
CA LEU A 9 5.12 -3.97 -31.26
C LEU A 9 5.75 -5.38 -31.32
N ALA A 10 6.28 -5.91 -30.22
CA ALA A 10 6.23 -7.34 -29.93
C ALA A 10 6.58 -7.62 -28.46
N ILE A 11 5.56 -8.01 -27.72
CA ILE A 11 5.59 -8.61 -26.38
C ILE A 11 5.75 -10.12 -26.56
N VAL A 12 6.71 -10.75 -25.88
CA VAL A 12 6.62 -12.16 -25.48
C VAL A 12 7.26 -12.28 -24.08
N PHE A 13 6.44 -12.19 -23.04
CA PHE A 13 6.80 -12.77 -21.74
C PHE A 13 5.90 -13.98 -21.52
N LEU A 14 6.49 -15.17 -21.70
CA LEU A 14 5.94 -16.42 -21.20
C LEU A 14 6.00 -16.36 -19.66
N VAL A 15 4.84 -16.20 -19.01
CA VAL A 15 4.71 -16.45 -17.57
C VAL A 15 4.16 -17.87 -17.43
N THR A 16 5.04 -18.81 -17.11
CA THR A 16 4.64 -20.16 -16.69
C THR A 16 4.03 -20.07 -15.29
N THR A 17 2.72 -20.30 -15.20
CA THR A 17 1.98 -20.41 -13.94
C THR A 17 2.29 -21.76 -13.29
N THR A 18 3.12 -21.78 -12.24
CA THR A 18 3.21 -22.95 -11.38
C THR A 18 2.04 -22.92 -10.39
N ALA A 19 1.26 -23.99 -10.42
CA ALA A 19 0.03 -24.20 -9.69
C ALA A 19 0.19 -24.05 -8.17
N TRP A 20 -0.74 -23.30 -7.58
CA TRP A 20 -0.97 -23.23 -6.14
C TRP A 20 -1.62 -24.54 -5.68
N SER A 21 -0.89 -25.29 -4.85
CA SER A 21 -1.35 -26.54 -4.24
C SER A 21 -2.39 -26.28 -3.14
N GLN A 22 -3.53 -26.95 -3.27
CA GLN A 22 -4.65 -26.97 -2.34
C GLN A 22 -4.25 -27.46 -0.95
N GLY A 23 -4.93 -26.90 0.06
CA GLY A 23 -4.68 -27.15 1.48
C GLY A 23 -4.96 -28.59 1.92
N GLN A 24 -4.07 -29.09 2.78
CA GLN A 24 -4.39 -30.17 3.70
C GLN A 24 -4.68 -29.61 5.11
N PRO A 25 -5.71 -30.12 5.81
CA PRO A 25 -5.93 -29.83 7.22
C PRO A 25 -4.82 -30.49 8.06
N ARG A 26 -4.09 -29.69 8.84
CA ARG A 26 -3.11 -30.18 9.82
C ARG A 26 -3.84 -30.90 10.98
N PRO A 27 -3.49 -32.14 11.32
CA PRO A 27 -3.93 -32.76 12.57
C PRO A 27 -3.26 -32.08 13.77
N ALA A 28 -4.03 -31.90 14.85
CA ALA A 28 -3.57 -31.37 16.13
C ALA A 28 -2.53 -32.30 16.77
N ALA A 29 -1.26 -31.88 16.80
CA ALA A 29 -0.18 -32.60 17.45
C ALA A 29 0.01 -32.11 18.90
N LYS A 30 0.00 -33.07 19.82
CA LYS A 30 0.31 -33.03 21.25
C LYS A 30 1.68 -32.36 21.54
N PRO A 31 1.85 -31.63 22.67
CA PRO A 31 3.14 -31.06 23.03
C PRO A 31 4.10 -32.15 23.55
N ALA A 32 5.26 -32.29 22.89
CA ALA A 32 6.38 -33.10 23.34
C ALA A 32 7.47 -32.22 24.01
N PRO A 33 8.26 -32.77 24.95
CA PRO A 33 9.12 -32.01 25.87
C PRO A 33 10.40 -31.46 25.21
N ARG A 34 10.88 -30.35 25.78
CA ARG A 34 12.12 -29.63 25.47
C ARG A 34 13.35 -30.54 25.34
N PRO A 35 14.11 -30.48 24.24
CA PRO A 35 15.51 -30.85 24.26
C PRO A 35 16.36 -29.72 24.85
N ALA A 36 17.24 -30.07 25.78
CA ALA A 36 18.28 -29.21 26.32
C ALA A 36 19.35 -28.92 25.25
N THR A 37 19.73 -27.66 25.10
CA THR A 37 20.88 -27.25 24.28
C THR A 37 22.12 -27.08 25.17
N PRO A 38 23.27 -27.67 24.82
CA PRO A 38 24.53 -27.48 25.52
C PRO A 38 25.19 -26.12 25.18
N ALA A 39 25.99 -25.67 26.14
CA ALA A 39 26.79 -24.46 26.13
C ALA A 39 27.89 -24.43 25.07
N ALA A 40 28.15 -23.25 24.48
CA ALA A 40 29.47 -22.72 24.14
C ALA A 40 29.35 -21.35 23.46
N SER A 41 29.16 -20.28 24.25
CA SER A 41 29.37 -18.91 23.77
C SER A 41 30.84 -18.55 23.93
N ALA A 42 31.56 -18.46 22.81
CA ALA A 42 32.88 -17.85 22.75
C ALA A 42 32.79 -16.34 23.05
N PRO A 43 33.75 -15.73 23.76
CA PRO A 43 33.75 -14.30 24.02
C PRO A 43 34.08 -13.52 22.74
N ALA A 44 33.08 -12.81 22.21
CA ALA A 44 33.27 -11.83 21.15
C ALA A 44 34.15 -10.68 21.66
N LYS A 45 35.26 -10.42 20.95
CA LYS A 45 36.09 -9.23 21.09
C LYS A 45 35.22 -7.97 21.09
N ALA A 46 35.30 -7.21 22.17
CA ALA A 46 34.69 -5.90 22.28
C ALA A 46 35.18 -4.98 21.14
N PRO A 47 34.29 -4.25 20.45
CA PRO A 47 34.70 -3.25 19.47
C PRO A 47 35.48 -2.13 20.18
N ALA A 48 36.60 -1.76 19.57
CA ALA A 48 37.45 -0.68 20.00
C ALA A 48 36.63 0.62 20.16
N LYS A 49 36.85 1.27 21.31
CA LYS A 49 36.34 2.57 21.71
C LYS A 49 36.52 3.59 20.57
N ALA A 50 35.42 4.03 19.98
CA ALA A 50 35.41 5.15 19.04
C ALA A 50 36.06 6.39 19.70
N PRO A 51 36.92 7.14 19.00
CA PRO A 51 37.45 8.38 19.54
C PRO A 51 36.29 9.32 19.86
N ALA A 52 36.26 9.82 21.10
CA ALA A 52 35.31 10.83 21.53
C ALA A 52 35.41 12.03 20.59
N ALA A 53 34.28 12.40 19.99
CA ALA A 53 34.14 13.58 19.15
C ALA A 53 34.54 14.82 19.96
N ALA A 54 35.74 15.33 19.70
CA ALA A 54 36.17 16.62 20.19
C ALA A 54 35.26 17.70 19.59
N LYS A 55 34.83 18.64 20.44
CA LYS A 55 34.15 19.88 20.07
C LYS A 55 34.86 20.54 18.87
N PRO A 56 34.15 21.11 17.88
CA PRO A 56 34.81 21.62 16.67
C PRO A 56 35.77 22.73 17.06
N ALA A 57 37.07 22.48 16.90
CA ALA A 57 38.03 23.57 16.77
C ALA A 57 37.64 24.35 15.50
N ALA A 58 37.79 25.67 15.53
CA ALA A 58 37.63 26.48 14.31
C ALA A 58 38.41 25.83 13.17
N LEU A 59 37.78 25.67 12.01
CA LEU A 59 38.39 25.08 10.82
C LEU A 59 39.70 25.81 10.53
N SER A 60 40.75 25.07 10.16
CA SER A 60 41.97 25.73 9.70
C SER A 60 41.68 26.49 8.40
N ALA A 61 42.43 27.56 8.13
CA ALA A 61 42.29 28.33 6.88
C ALA A 61 42.41 27.44 5.63
N ASP A 62 43.25 26.40 5.69
CA ASP A 62 43.40 25.41 4.62
C ASP A 62 42.13 24.55 4.42
N GLU A 63 41.45 24.16 5.50
CA GLU A 63 40.17 23.44 5.40
C GLU A 63 39.06 24.31 4.83
N GLU A 64 39.00 25.58 5.23
CA GLU A 64 38.04 26.53 4.67
C GLU A 64 38.26 26.74 3.18
N ALA A 65 39.51 26.89 2.73
CA ALA A 65 39.85 27.02 1.31
C ALA A 65 39.43 25.79 0.51
N LYS A 66 39.67 24.57 1.02
CA LYS A 66 39.22 23.32 0.39
C LYS A 66 37.70 23.24 0.30
N LYS A 67 37.01 23.59 1.38
CA LYS A 67 35.55 23.63 1.41
C LYS A 67 34.99 24.59 0.37
N GLN A 68 35.55 25.80 0.26
CA GLN A 68 35.13 26.78 -0.75
C GLN A 68 35.40 26.28 -2.17
N ALA A 69 36.52 25.59 -2.42
CA ALA A 69 36.79 24.97 -3.71
C ALA A 69 35.73 23.90 -4.09
N ILE A 70 35.28 23.10 -3.12
CA ILE A 70 34.21 22.11 -3.34
C ILE A 70 32.86 22.81 -3.58
N LEU A 71 32.53 23.84 -2.80
CA LEU A 71 31.28 24.60 -2.96
C LEU A 71 31.21 25.37 -4.29
N GLY A 72 32.35 25.81 -4.83
CA GLY A 72 32.46 26.42 -6.15
C GLY A 72 32.62 25.42 -7.30
N SER A 73 32.62 24.12 -7.01
CA SER A 73 32.79 23.10 -8.05
C SER A 73 31.50 22.90 -8.86
N GLU A 74 31.66 22.58 -10.14
CA GLU A 74 30.54 22.22 -11.04
C GLU A 74 29.74 21.03 -10.48
N ARG A 75 30.43 20.07 -9.86
CA ARG A 75 29.82 18.91 -9.21
C ARG A 75 28.82 19.30 -8.13
N PHE A 76 29.20 20.21 -7.23
CA PHE A 76 28.30 20.71 -6.19
C PHE A 76 27.11 21.44 -6.80
N HIS A 77 27.32 22.26 -7.84
CA HIS A 77 26.25 22.95 -8.52
C HIS A 77 25.23 21.99 -9.16
N GLN A 78 25.69 20.93 -9.81
CA GLN A 78 24.83 19.89 -10.40
C GLN A 78 24.03 19.13 -9.34
N ALA A 79 24.67 18.67 -8.27
CA ALA A 79 23.98 17.99 -7.16
C ALA A 79 22.91 18.88 -6.54
N ARG A 80 23.21 20.18 -6.34
CA ARG A 80 22.25 21.16 -5.82
C ARG A 80 21.07 21.36 -6.77
N LEU A 81 21.31 21.50 -8.07
CA LEU A 81 20.25 21.66 -9.07
C LEU A 81 19.35 20.41 -9.15
N ALA A 82 19.94 19.22 -9.16
CA ALA A 82 19.20 17.96 -9.15
C ALA A 82 18.37 17.80 -7.87
N PHE A 83 18.90 18.21 -6.71
CA PHE A 83 18.13 18.27 -5.46
C PHE A 83 16.95 19.24 -5.54
N GLU A 84 17.16 20.45 -6.09
CA GLU A 84 16.07 21.41 -6.27
C GLU A 84 15.00 20.91 -7.26
N GLN A 85 15.41 20.30 -8.37
CA GLN A 85 14.50 19.67 -9.31
C GLN A 85 13.71 18.54 -8.64
N TRP A 86 14.38 17.68 -7.88
CA TRP A 86 13.73 16.61 -7.14
C TRP A 86 12.69 17.15 -6.14
N LEU A 87 12.96 18.26 -5.45
CA LEU A 87 12.00 18.91 -4.55
C LEU A 87 10.74 19.41 -5.28
N THR A 88 10.85 19.83 -6.55
CA THR A 88 9.67 20.29 -7.32
C THR A 88 8.67 19.18 -7.65
N VAL A 89 9.15 17.93 -7.72
CA VAL A 89 8.30 16.77 -8.04
C VAL A 89 7.85 15.98 -6.81
N GLN A 90 8.23 16.41 -5.60
CA GLN A 90 7.82 15.75 -4.36
C GLN A 90 6.38 16.10 -3.99
N GLN A 91 5.52 15.08 -3.88
CA GLN A 91 4.14 15.21 -3.40
C GLN A 91 3.99 15.04 -1.88
N ILE A 92 5.03 14.54 -1.21
CA ILE A 92 4.99 14.20 0.23
C ILE A 92 5.22 15.46 1.10
N TYR A 93 5.99 16.43 0.60
CA TYR A 93 6.28 17.66 1.33
C TYR A 93 5.31 18.77 0.93
N THR A 94 4.84 19.52 1.92
CA THR A 94 4.02 20.70 1.64
C THR A 94 4.89 21.85 1.11
N PRO A 95 4.32 22.81 0.36
CA PRO A 95 5.05 23.99 -0.10
C PRO A 95 5.69 24.79 1.05
N ALA A 96 5.11 24.75 2.25
CA ALA A 96 5.66 25.39 3.46
C ALA A 96 6.86 24.63 4.06
N GLN A 97 6.96 23.31 3.86
CA GLN A 97 8.07 22.48 4.35
C GLN A 97 9.32 22.60 3.46
N ILE A 98 9.16 22.84 2.16
CA ILE A 98 10.28 22.94 1.21
C ILE A 98 11.31 24.02 1.62
N PRO A 99 10.93 25.26 2.00
CA PRO A 99 11.87 26.26 2.48
C PRO A 99 12.64 25.81 3.73
N ALA A 100 11.97 25.15 4.68
CA ALA A 100 12.60 24.65 5.89
C ALA A 100 13.63 23.55 5.58
N LEU A 101 13.31 22.65 4.64
CA LEU A 101 14.22 21.60 4.19
C LEU A 101 15.44 22.19 3.49
N LYS A 102 15.25 23.19 2.62
CA LYS A 102 16.35 23.93 1.98
C LYS A 102 17.23 24.65 3.01
N ALA A 103 16.64 25.24 4.04
CA ALA A 103 17.38 25.91 5.11
C ALA A 103 18.23 24.91 5.91
N ARG A 104 17.65 23.77 6.27
CA ARG A 104 18.35 22.68 6.95
C ARG A 104 19.53 22.16 6.13
N PHE A 105 19.32 21.91 4.83
CA PHE A 105 20.39 21.48 3.92
C PHE A 105 21.57 22.47 3.89
N ARG A 106 21.29 23.78 3.80
CA ARG A 106 22.34 24.82 3.86
C ARG A 106 23.07 24.83 5.21
N HIS A 107 22.33 24.65 6.30
CA HIS A 107 22.90 24.61 7.64
C HIS A 107 23.85 23.43 7.80
N GLU A 108 23.43 22.22 7.41
CA GLU A 108 24.26 21.01 7.48
C GLU A 108 25.55 21.17 6.65
N ILE A 109 25.47 21.73 5.43
CA ILE A 109 26.67 22.04 4.62
C ILE A 109 27.58 23.06 5.32
N ALA A 110 27.02 24.07 6.00
CA ALA A 110 27.80 25.08 6.69
C ALA A 110 28.61 24.47 7.86
N GLU A 111 28.10 23.44 8.52
CA GLU A 111 28.75 22.74 9.63
C GLU A 111 29.77 21.67 9.18
N MET A 112 29.67 21.17 7.94
CA MET A 112 30.57 20.13 7.43
C MET A 112 32.00 20.63 7.18
N THR A 113 32.98 19.79 7.47
CA THR A 113 34.37 19.95 6.99
C THR A 113 34.46 19.64 5.49
N ALA A 114 35.60 19.95 4.85
CA ALA A 114 35.80 19.65 3.43
C ALA A 114 35.65 18.15 3.12
N ASN A 115 36.27 17.27 3.93
CA ASN A 115 36.18 15.81 3.75
C ASN A 115 34.75 15.29 3.96
N GLN A 116 34.02 15.84 4.93
CA GLN A 116 32.62 15.48 5.15
C GLN A 116 31.74 15.92 3.99
N LEU A 117 32.01 17.10 3.42
CA LEU A 117 31.28 17.62 2.26
C LEU A 117 31.50 16.75 1.01
N GLU A 118 32.71 16.24 0.77
CA GLU A 118 32.97 15.31 -0.34
C GLU A 118 32.20 14.00 -0.18
N GLN A 119 32.21 13.40 1.02
CA GLN A 119 31.46 12.19 1.31
C GLN A 119 29.96 12.42 1.16
N PHE A 120 29.48 13.56 1.65
CA PHE A 120 28.10 13.97 1.50
C PHE A 120 27.70 14.11 0.03
N LEU A 121 28.56 14.70 -0.82
CA LEU A 121 28.30 14.81 -2.25
C LEU A 121 28.23 13.46 -2.94
N ASN A 122 29.13 12.53 -2.63
CA ASN A 122 29.07 11.16 -3.16
C ASN A 122 27.72 10.51 -2.82
N GLN A 123 27.31 10.58 -1.55
CA GLN A 123 26.04 10.01 -1.10
C GLN A 123 24.83 10.74 -1.71
N MET A 124 24.91 12.04 -1.88
CA MET A 124 23.82 12.85 -2.46
C MET A 124 23.58 12.49 -3.92
N GLU A 125 24.65 12.34 -4.71
CA GLU A 125 24.54 11.93 -6.11
C GLU A 125 23.93 10.55 -6.25
N GLU A 126 24.37 9.58 -5.45
CA GLU A 126 23.78 8.23 -5.42
C GLU A 126 22.29 8.28 -5.06
N LYS A 127 21.93 9.00 -3.98
CA LYS A 127 20.52 9.19 -3.58
C LYS A 127 19.70 9.83 -4.68
N LEU A 128 20.20 10.89 -5.31
CA LEU A 128 19.47 11.60 -6.35
C LEU A 128 19.31 10.72 -7.60
N ASN A 129 20.32 9.93 -7.96
CA ASN A 129 20.19 8.96 -9.06
C ASN A 129 19.09 7.93 -8.77
N ILE A 130 19.06 7.36 -7.56
CA ILE A 130 17.99 6.44 -7.12
C ILE A 130 16.63 7.14 -7.14
N LEU A 131 16.55 8.36 -6.60
CA LEU A 131 15.29 9.11 -6.50
C LEU A 131 14.79 9.63 -7.85
N MET A 132 15.66 9.87 -8.82
CA MET A 132 15.26 10.30 -10.16
C MET A 132 14.98 9.12 -11.11
N SER A 133 15.29 7.89 -10.68
CA SER A 133 14.98 6.67 -11.43
C SER A 133 13.48 6.56 -11.79
N PRO A 134 13.15 5.88 -12.91
CA PRO A 134 11.75 5.64 -13.28
C PRO A 134 10.95 4.92 -12.18
N GLU A 135 11.59 4.00 -11.46
CA GLU A 135 10.95 3.26 -10.36
C GLU A 135 10.57 4.17 -9.19
N ALA A 136 11.45 5.11 -8.84
CA ALA A 136 11.15 6.12 -7.84
C ALA A 136 10.08 7.12 -8.29
N GLN A 137 10.00 7.44 -9.59
CA GLN A 137 8.91 8.26 -10.15
C GLN A 137 7.56 7.55 -10.00
N ASP A 138 7.49 6.27 -10.36
CA ASP A 138 6.27 5.47 -10.23
C ASP A 138 5.84 5.31 -8.78
N ALA A 139 6.79 5.07 -7.87
CA ALA A 139 6.52 4.97 -6.45
C ALA A 139 5.96 6.29 -5.88
N ARG A 140 6.51 7.45 -6.30
CA ARG A 140 5.98 8.76 -5.93
C ARG A 140 4.58 9.01 -6.45
N ASN A 141 4.31 8.68 -7.72
CA ASN A 141 2.99 8.84 -8.32
C ASN A 141 1.96 7.99 -7.57
N TRP A 142 2.29 6.73 -7.30
CA TRP A 142 1.45 5.84 -6.51
C TRP A 142 1.21 6.37 -5.10
N LEU A 143 2.26 6.86 -4.43
CA LEU A 143 2.14 7.41 -3.09
C LEU A 143 1.28 8.68 -3.09
N GLY A 144 1.42 9.54 -4.09
CA GLY A 144 0.57 10.71 -4.29
C GLY A 144 -0.91 10.36 -4.36
N HIS A 145 -1.26 9.34 -5.17
CA HIS A 145 -2.64 8.82 -5.22
C HIS A 145 -3.09 8.23 -3.88
N PHE A 146 -2.23 7.46 -3.21
CA PHE A 146 -2.54 6.85 -1.92
C PHE A 146 -2.76 7.90 -0.81
N VAL A 147 -1.92 8.93 -0.77
CA VAL A 147 -2.05 10.09 0.12
C VAL A 147 -3.33 10.84 -0.22
N SER A 148 -3.65 11.10 -1.48
CA SER A 148 -4.89 11.81 -1.84
C SER A 148 -6.16 11.06 -1.40
N ALA A 149 -6.12 9.73 -1.38
CA ALA A 149 -7.22 8.91 -0.87
C ALA A 149 -7.29 8.90 0.67
N LYS A 150 -6.18 9.19 1.35
CA LYS A 150 -6.09 9.29 2.81
C LYS A 150 -6.01 10.74 3.22
N VAL A 151 -7.12 11.30 3.73
CA VAL A 151 -7.29 12.72 4.07
C VAL A 151 -6.07 13.37 4.76
N VAL A 152 -5.31 12.65 5.61
CA VAL A 152 -4.00 13.08 6.16
C VAL A 152 -3.12 11.85 6.46
N LEU A 153 -1.84 11.83 6.07
CA LEU A 153 -0.87 10.87 6.62
C LEU A 153 -0.44 11.29 8.04
N PRO A 154 -0.32 10.35 8.98
CA PRO A 154 0.18 10.68 10.30
C PRO A 154 1.61 11.27 10.19
N PRO A 155 1.96 12.30 10.99
CA PRO A 155 3.28 12.94 10.93
C PRO A 155 4.46 11.97 11.12
N GLN A 156 4.22 10.86 11.82
CA GLN A 156 5.21 9.79 12.00
C GLN A 156 5.59 9.12 10.69
N GLU A 157 4.61 8.88 9.79
CA GLU A 157 4.88 8.32 8.46
C GLU A 157 5.64 9.32 7.60
N VAL A 158 5.30 10.61 7.66
CA VAL A 158 6.03 11.66 6.91
C VAL A 158 7.49 11.77 7.38
N LYS A 159 7.74 11.68 8.69
CA LYS A 159 9.09 11.71 9.28
C LYS A 159 9.94 10.50 8.85
N GLN A 160 9.31 9.37 8.54
CA GLN A 160 10.01 8.20 7.97
C GLN A 160 10.54 8.46 6.56
N TRP A 161 10.25 9.59 5.92
CA TRP A 161 10.76 9.94 4.59
C TRP A 161 11.81 11.06 4.64
N ASP A 162 12.51 11.25 5.75
CA ASP A 162 13.56 12.28 5.85
C ASP A 162 14.85 11.88 5.11
N ILE A 163 14.83 12.08 3.79
CA ILE A 163 15.87 11.66 2.83
C ILE A 163 17.24 12.29 3.11
N LEU A 164 17.29 13.46 3.75
CA LEU A 164 18.57 14.11 4.08
C LEU A 164 19.40 13.24 5.02
N ASN A 165 18.76 12.55 5.96
CA ASN A 165 19.45 11.72 6.96
C ASN A 165 19.57 10.26 6.58
N MET A 166 18.92 9.83 5.49
CA MET A 166 18.97 8.44 5.05
C MET A 166 20.21 8.16 4.22
N SER A 167 20.82 6.98 4.36
CA SER A 167 21.83 6.53 3.40
C SER A 167 21.19 6.15 2.04
N PRO A 168 21.95 6.08 0.94
CA PRO A 168 21.45 5.59 -0.35
C PRO A 168 20.75 4.23 -0.23
N ALA A 169 21.37 3.27 0.47
CA ALA A 169 20.80 1.94 0.72
C ALA A 169 19.47 2.00 1.50
N GLN A 170 19.33 2.93 2.44
CA GLN A 170 18.06 3.14 3.15
C GLN A 170 16.98 3.69 2.22
N VAL A 171 17.33 4.59 1.29
CA VAL A 171 16.40 5.09 0.27
C VAL A 171 15.92 3.95 -0.64
N GLU A 172 16.83 3.08 -1.10
CA GLU A 172 16.47 1.89 -1.89
C GLU A 172 15.55 0.94 -1.10
N GLN A 173 15.87 0.68 0.16
CA GLN A 173 15.04 -0.16 1.02
C GLN A 173 13.63 0.42 1.18
N GLN A 174 13.50 1.74 1.37
CA GLN A 174 12.20 2.39 1.44
C GLN A 174 11.43 2.29 0.12
N LEU A 175 12.12 2.40 -1.02
CA LEU A 175 11.53 2.21 -2.34
C LEU A 175 10.99 0.78 -2.52
N GLN A 176 11.76 -0.24 -2.11
CA GLN A 176 11.33 -1.65 -2.12
C GLN A 176 10.14 -1.89 -1.19
N MET A 177 10.10 -1.21 -0.04
CA MET A 177 8.95 -1.28 0.87
C MET A 177 7.68 -0.69 0.23
N ILE A 178 7.78 0.42 -0.52
CA ILE A 178 6.65 0.94 -1.30
C ILE A 178 6.21 -0.09 -2.34
N GLU A 179 7.15 -0.68 -3.07
CA GLU A 179 6.82 -1.61 -4.14
C GLU A 179 6.13 -2.88 -3.63
N SER A 180 6.62 -3.45 -2.53
CA SER A 180 5.99 -4.60 -1.88
C SER A 180 4.58 -4.27 -1.39
N ARG A 181 4.38 -3.07 -0.82
CA ARG A 181 3.07 -2.57 -0.39
C ARG A 181 2.12 -2.34 -1.57
N ARG A 182 2.62 -1.83 -2.69
CA ARG A 182 1.86 -1.68 -3.94
C ARG A 182 1.40 -3.03 -4.46
N GLY A 183 2.30 -4.02 -4.47
CA GLY A 183 2.00 -5.40 -4.85
C GLY A 183 0.91 -6.03 -3.99
N SER A 184 1.00 -5.88 -2.66
CA SER A 184 0.02 -6.47 -1.73
C SER A 184 -1.36 -5.82 -1.83
N MET A 185 -1.44 -4.52 -2.10
CA MET A 185 -2.72 -3.85 -2.34
C MET A 185 -3.36 -4.32 -3.65
N ARG A 186 -2.59 -4.44 -4.72
CA ARG A 186 -3.09 -4.92 -6.01
C ARG A 186 -3.65 -6.34 -5.90
N SER A 187 -2.94 -7.25 -5.22
CA SER A 187 -3.43 -8.61 -5.00
C SER A 187 -4.69 -8.63 -4.13
N SER A 188 -4.75 -7.81 -3.08
CA SER A 188 -5.94 -7.68 -2.23
C SER A 188 -7.15 -7.15 -3.01
N SER A 189 -6.97 -6.14 -3.87
CA SER A 189 -8.03 -5.61 -4.73
C SER A 189 -8.55 -6.65 -5.72
N GLN A 190 -7.65 -7.46 -6.31
CA GLN A 190 -8.02 -8.55 -7.20
C GLN A 190 -8.82 -9.63 -6.46
N ALA A 191 -8.34 -10.09 -5.30
CA ALA A 191 -9.04 -11.07 -4.48
C ALA A 191 -10.44 -10.60 -4.08
N PHE A 192 -10.56 -9.33 -3.66
CA PHE A 192 -11.85 -8.74 -3.32
C PHE A 192 -12.80 -8.65 -4.53
N SER A 193 -12.28 -8.29 -5.71
CA SER A 193 -13.08 -8.24 -6.94
C SER A 193 -13.61 -9.62 -7.34
N GLN A 194 -12.79 -10.67 -7.19
CA GLN A 194 -13.18 -12.06 -7.45
C GLN A 194 -14.25 -12.54 -6.46
N MET A 195 -14.08 -12.23 -5.17
CA MET A 195 -15.07 -12.54 -4.13
C MET A 195 -16.43 -11.91 -4.45
N ARG A 196 -16.44 -10.62 -4.80
CA ARG A 196 -17.66 -9.92 -5.21
C ARG A 196 -18.31 -10.55 -6.44
N GLN A 197 -17.53 -10.95 -7.44
CA GLN A 197 -18.07 -11.62 -8.64
C GLN A 197 -18.73 -12.96 -8.28
N ASN A 198 -18.12 -13.74 -7.38
CA ASN A 198 -18.69 -14.99 -6.90
C ASN A 198 -19.99 -14.77 -6.12
N GLU A 199 -20.05 -13.75 -5.26
CA GLU A 199 -21.26 -13.37 -4.53
C GLU A 199 -22.39 -12.95 -5.48
N VAL A 200 -22.08 -12.14 -6.49
CA VAL A 200 -23.05 -11.73 -7.50
C VAL A 200 -23.53 -12.93 -8.32
N ALA A 201 -22.64 -13.85 -8.69
CA ALA A 201 -23.00 -15.06 -9.41
C ALA A 201 -23.91 -15.98 -8.57
N ALA A 202 -23.55 -16.21 -7.30
CA ALA A 202 -24.36 -17.00 -6.37
C ALA A 202 -25.73 -16.35 -6.11
N GLY A 203 -25.77 -15.02 -5.95
CA GLY A 203 -27.01 -14.27 -5.80
C GLY A 203 -27.92 -14.38 -7.03
N ARG A 204 -27.36 -14.29 -8.24
CA ARG A 204 -28.11 -14.49 -9.50
C ARG A 204 -28.69 -15.90 -9.59
N GLN A 205 -27.92 -16.93 -9.23
CA GLN A 205 -28.41 -18.31 -9.20
C GLN A 205 -29.54 -18.49 -8.18
N ALA A 206 -29.42 -17.91 -6.99
CA ALA A 206 -30.46 -17.97 -5.96
C ALA A 206 -31.77 -17.33 -6.44
N ILE A 207 -31.69 -16.17 -7.09
CA ILE A 207 -32.87 -15.48 -7.66
C ILE A 207 -33.51 -16.33 -8.76
N GLN A 208 -32.73 -16.92 -9.66
CA GLN A 208 -33.24 -17.81 -10.72
C GLN A 208 -33.95 -19.04 -10.13
N ASN A 209 -33.34 -19.69 -9.14
CA ASN A 209 -33.95 -20.84 -8.46
C ASN A 209 -35.26 -20.45 -7.75
N GLN A 210 -35.30 -19.26 -7.12
CA GLN A 210 -36.51 -18.75 -6.50
C GLN A 210 -37.62 -18.47 -7.52
N GLN A 211 -37.27 -17.91 -8.68
CA GLN A 211 -38.21 -17.67 -9.77
C GLN A 211 -38.78 -18.99 -10.31
N ALA A 212 -37.93 -19.97 -10.61
CA ALA A 212 -38.36 -21.30 -11.07
C ALA A 212 -39.30 -21.99 -10.06
N ARG A 213 -38.94 -21.97 -8.76
CA ARG A 213 -39.79 -22.51 -7.70
C ARG A 213 -41.14 -21.80 -7.61
N SER A 214 -41.16 -20.48 -7.78
CA SER A 214 -42.41 -19.71 -7.76
C SER A 214 -43.32 -20.03 -8.95
N GLN A 215 -42.75 -20.33 -10.12
CA GLN A 215 -43.50 -20.76 -11.30
C GLN A 215 -44.12 -22.15 -11.08
N GLN A 216 -43.33 -23.10 -10.59
CA GLN A 216 -43.82 -24.46 -10.26
C GLN A 216 -44.98 -24.43 -9.26
N LEU A 217 -44.92 -23.55 -8.25
CA LEU A 217 -46.02 -23.39 -7.29
C LEU A 217 -47.28 -22.79 -7.94
N ARG A 218 -47.14 -21.86 -8.89
CA ARG A 218 -48.29 -21.33 -9.66
C ARG A 218 -48.90 -22.41 -10.55
N ASP A 219 -48.10 -23.21 -11.21
CA ASP A 219 -48.58 -24.27 -12.10
C ASP A 219 -49.33 -25.36 -11.32
N GLN A 220 -48.83 -25.70 -10.12
CA GLN A 220 -49.54 -26.61 -9.21
C GLN A 220 -50.87 -26.00 -8.70
N ALA A 221 -50.88 -24.70 -8.38
CA ALA A 221 -52.10 -24.03 -7.93
C ALA A 221 -53.16 -23.98 -9.04
N THR A 222 -52.77 -23.64 -10.27
CA THR A 222 -53.69 -23.60 -11.42
C THR A 222 -54.23 -24.99 -11.77
N SER A 223 -53.38 -26.03 -11.72
CA SER A 223 -53.81 -27.42 -11.92
C SER A 223 -54.86 -27.86 -10.90
N ARG A 224 -54.69 -27.49 -9.62
CA ARG A 224 -55.69 -27.76 -8.57
C ARG A 224 -57.00 -27.02 -8.79
N MET A 225 -56.96 -25.78 -9.28
CA MET A 225 -58.15 -24.99 -9.60
C MET A 225 -58.92 -25.56 -10.80
N ALA A 226 -58.23 -26.07 -11.82
CA ALA A 226 -58.86 -26.69 -12.98
C ALA A 226 -59.59 -27.99 -12.63
N SER A 227 -59.09 -28.74 -11.64
CA SER A 227 -59.72 -29.97 -11.13
C SER A 227 -60.71 -29.75 -9.99
N ALA A 228 -60.95 -28.51 -9.56
CA ALA A 228 -61.82 -28.23 -8.43
C ALA A 228 -63.30 -28.27 -8.89
N PRO A 229 -64.17 -29.07 -8.23
CA PRO A 229 -65.61 -29.03 -8.49
C PRO A 229 -66.17 -27.63 -8.20
N ALA A 230 -67.17 -27.22 -8.98
CA ALA A 230 -67.75 -25.87 -8.98
C ALA A 230 -67.97 -25.34 -7.54
N PRO A 231 -67.57 -24.10 -7.24
CA PRO A 231 -67.65 -23.54 -5.90
C PRO A 231 -69.11 -23.51 -5.43
N SER A 232 -69.41 -24.23 -4.35
CA SER A 232 -70.67 -24.11 -3.63
C SER A 232 -70.79 -22.68 -3.07
N SER A 233 -71.93 -22.04 -3.29
CA SER A 233 -72.24 -20.61 -3.07
C SER A 233 -72.23 -20.15 -1.60
N TYR A 234 -71.82 -20.99 -0.66
CA TYR A 234 -71.78 -20.66 0.76
C TYR A 234 -70.34 -20.34 1.18
N ALA A 235 -69.95 -19.07 1.06
CA ALA A 235 -68.69 -18.56 1.58
C ALA A 235 -68.86 -18.12 3.04
N PRO A 236 -68.29 -18.83 4.04
CA PRO A 236 -68.27 -18.34 5.42
C PRO A 236 -67.31 -17.15 5.54
N LYS A 237 -67.76 -16.12 6.26
CA LYS A 237 -66.99 -14.93 6.65
C LYS A 237 -65.65 -15.34 7.28
N LEU A 238 -64.55 -15.23 6.53
CA LEU A 238 -63.21 -15.45 7.05
C LEU A 238 -62.83 -14.30 7.99
N ARG A 239 -62.65 -14.64 9.27
CA ARG A 239 -62.04 -13.77 10.28
C ARG A 239 -60.65 -13.35 9.80
N GLN A 240 -60.41 -12.04 9.70
CA GLN A 240 -59.09 -11.49 9.47
C GLN A 240 -58.14 -11.92 10.61
N PRO A 241 -56.98 -12.52 10.31
CA PRO A 241 -55.96 -12.74 11.31
C PRO A 241 -55.35 -11.39 11.74
N PRO A 242 -55.02 -11.20 13.03
CA PRO A 242 -54.45 -9.96 13.51
C PRO A 242 -53.05 -9.70 12.92
N PRO A 243 -52.63 -8.43 12.79
CA PRO A 243 -51.32 -8.09 12.28
C PRO A 243 -50.22 -8.66 13.18
N ARG A 244 -49.37 -9.54 12.63
CA ARG A 244 -48.18 -10.04 13.31
C ARG A 244 -47.15 -8.90 13.41
N LYS A 245 -46.77 -8.54 14.65
CA LYS A 245 -45.59 -7.72 14.94
C LYS A 245 -44.33 -8.46 14.44
N GLY A 246 -43.82 -8.11 13.27
CA GLY A 246 -42.60 -8.67 12.70
C GLY A 246 -41.39 -7.79 12.97
N ASN A 247 -40.24 -8.42 13.24
CA ASN A 247 -38.96 -7.72 13.39
C ASN A 247 -38.63 -6.98 12.08
N SER A 248 -38.28 -5.69 12.20
CA SER A 248 -37.87 -4.88 11.06
C SER A 248 -36.39 -5.12 10.80
N TYR A 249 -36.06 -5.55 9.58
CA TYR A 249 -34.70 -5.72 9.12
C TYR A 249 -34.30 -4.48 8.33
N TYR A 250 -33.14 -3.90 8.62
CA TYR A 250 -32.57 -2.84 7.81
C TYR A 250 -31.23 -3.29 7.23
N ILE A 251 -30.95 -2.82 6.01
CA ILE A 251 -29.69 -3.06 5.32
C ILE A 251 -28.91 -1.76 5.41
N SER A 252 -27.76 -1.79 6.09
CA SER A 252 -26.87 -0.65 6.18
C SER A 252 -26.22 -0.36 4.81
N PRO A 253 -25.81 0.90 4.52
CA PRO A 253 -25.15 1.26 3.27
C PRO A 253 -23.78 0.58 3.05
N TRP A 254 -23.28 -0.16 4.04
CA TRP A 254 -22.07 -0.96 3.98
C TRP A 254 -22.33 -2.48 3.83
N GLY A 255 -23.58 -2.88 3.59
CA GLY A 255 -23.95 -4.27 3.29
C GLY A 255 -24.21 -5.16 4.51
N GLY A 256 -24.15 -4.64 5.74
CA GLY A 256 -24.55 -5.38 6.94
C GLY A 256 -26.07 -5.38 7.13
N VAL A 257 -26.67 -6.55 7.42
CA VAL A 257 -28.08 -6.69 7.79
C VAL A 257 -28.20 -6.59 9.32
N GLY A 258 -28.93 -5.59 9.81
CA GLY A 258 -29.24 -5.39 11.23
C GLY A 258 -30.69 -5.74 11.54
N VAL A 259 -30.92 -6.41 12.68
CA VAL A 259 -32.27 -6.66 13.20
C VAL A 259 -32.56 -5.63 14.29
N MET A 260 -33.56 -4.77 14.08
CA MET A 260 -34.04 -3.90 15.16
C MET A 260 -35.04 -4.70 15.99
N LEU A 261 -34.62 -5.10 17.18
CA LEU A 261 -35.52 -5.68 18.18
C LEU A 261 -36.40 -4.53 18.70
N ASN A 262 -37.68 -4.58 18.39
CA ASN A 262 -38.66 -3.65 18.94
C ASN A 262 -38.87 -4.02 20.42
N PRO A 263 -38.72 -3.09 21.38
CA PRO A 263 -38.90 -3.37 22.80
C PRO A 263 -40.34 -3.79 23.15
#